data_AF-A0A150XES9-F1
#
_entry.id   AF-A0A150XES9-F1
#
_cell.length_a   1.000
_cell.length_b   1.000
_cell.length_c   1.000
_cell.angle_alpha   90.00
_cell.angle_beta   90.00
_cell.angle_gamma   90.00
#
_symmetry.space_group_name_H-M   'P 1'
#
loop_
_entity.id
_entity.type
_entity.pdbx_description
1 polymer ?
#
loop_
_entity_poly.entity_id
_entity_poly.type
_entity_poly.pdbx_seq_one_letter_code
_entity_poly.pdbx_strand_id
1 'polypeptide(L)'
;MSLMNQNETLAYIGFEFPQNKDQLVSLKRLFENYQFKSRVEEVDPEKIIERLKLKKANKPKGADYFKRTVLAAEIVSQLSKDRSMGHLKLEKMIYLCKHFVGMQIYTSFAKHQMGPYDPQLIRSIDNQFENRKWFKYDQDSTPKYIPLDKLGEHEALLDKYFSKEKSKLEFIIKTFGKFNAEQIELVVTIYDCWLKLIEECETFSHDIIVEKIYAWSKHKEIFERKRIIRAIDWMKEKKIVPK
;
A
#
# COMPACT_ATOMS: atom_id res chain seq x y z
N MET A 1 -34.88 -40.53 -11.72
CA MET A 1 -34.32 -39.16 -11.60
C MET A 1 -32.93 -39.31 -10.98
N SER A 2 -31.88 -39.31 -11.81
CA SER A 2 -30.50 -39.42 -11.32
C SER A 2 -30.08 -38.06 -10.76
N LEU A 3 -29.61 -38.02 -9.51
CA LEU A 3 -29.03 -36.81 -8.92
C LEU A 3 -27.73 -36.51 -9.66
N MET A 4 -27.67 -35.38 -10.38
CA MET A 4 -26.43 -34.89 -10.99
C MET A 4 -25.35 -34.73 -9.92
N ASN A 5 -24.13 -35.14 -10.23
CA ASN A 5 -22.98 -34.98 -9.34
C ASN A 5 -22.68 -33.48 -9.17
N GLN A 6 -22.12 -33.07 -8.03
CA GLN A 6 -21.70 -31.70 -7.75
C GLN A 6 -20.75 -31.15 -8.82
N ASN A 7 -19.84 -31.97 -9.34
CA ASN A 7 -18.91 -31.56 -10.40
C ASN A 7 -19.62 -31.27 -11.73
N GLU A 8 -20.61 -32.10 -12.11
CA GLU A 8 -21.40 -31.84 -13.31
C GLU A 8 -22.19 -30.54 -13.15
N THR A 9 -22.79 -30.34 -11.98
CA THR A 9 -23.52 -29.11 -11.64
C THR A 9 -22.63 -27.88 -11.81
N LEU A 10 -21.40 -27.90 -11.30
CA LEU A 10 -20.41 -26.81 -11.40
C LEU A 10 -20.04 -26.49 -12.86
N ALA A 11 -19.86 -27.51 -13.71
CA ALA A 11 -19.62 -27.34 -15.13
C ALA A 11 -20.82 -26.71 -15.85
N TYR A 12 -22.05 -27.12 -15.51
CA TYR A 12 -23.27 -26.56 -16.08
C TYR A 12 -23.47 -25.08 -15.74
N ILE A 13 -23.10 -24.65 -14.52
CA ILE A 13 -23.21 -23.25 -14.08
C ILE A 13 -22.00 -22.38 -14.43
N GLY A 14 -21.01 -22.92 -15.16
CA GLY A 14 -19.86 -22.16 -15.67
C GLY A 14 -18.71 -21.93 -14.69
N PHE A 15 -18.64 -22.68 -13.58
CA PHE A 15 -17.47 -22.69 -12.69
C PHE A 15 -16.34 -23.61 -13.20
N GLU A 16 -16.63 -24.48 -14.16
CA GLU A 16 -15.65 -25.27 -14.90
C GLU A 16 -15.84 -25.14 -16.42
N PHE A 17 -14.81 -25.50 -17.20
CA PHE A 17 -14.90 -25.48 -18.65
C PHE A 17 -15.80 -26.61 -19.17
N PRO A 18 -16.74 -26.34 -20.10
CA PRO A 18 -17.63 -27.35 -20.66
C PRO A 18 -16.82 -28.41 -21.41
N GLN A 19 -17.07 -29.68 -21.10
CA GLN A 19 -16.35 -30.84 -21.63
C GLN A 19 -17.08 -31.53 -22.80
N ASN A 20 -18.35 -31.18 -23.04
CA ASN A 20 -19.15 -31.73 -24.11
C ASN A 20 -20.15 -30.69 -24.69
N LYS A 21 -20.79 -31.06 -25.80
CA LYS A 21 -21.72 -30.16 -26.53
C LYS A 21 -22.94 -29.77 -25.70
N ASP A 22 -23.49 -30.67 -24.90
CA ASP A 22 -24.71 -30.43 -24.11
C ASP A 22 -24.46 -29.45 -22.96
N GLN A 23 -23.30 -29.57 -22.30
CA GLN A 23 -22.81 -28.59 -21.33
C GLN A 23 -22.58 -27.22 -21.98
N LEU A 24 -22.01 -27.19 -23.19
CA LEU A 24 -21.74 -25.94 -23.91
C LEU A 24 -23.03 -25.22 -24.34
N VAL A 25 -24.05 -25.95 -24.75
CA VAL A 25 -25.39 -25.39 -25.07
C VAL A 25 -26.05 -24.85 -23.81
N SER A 26 -25.92 -25.54 -22.69
CA SER A 26 -26.55 -25.14 -21.43
C SER A 26 -25.88 -23.90 -20.82
N LEU A 27 -24.54 -23.83 -20.91
CA LEU A 27 -23.78 -22.63 -20.58
C LEU A 27 -24.24 -21.44 -21.44
N LYS A 28 -24.36 -21.62 -22.77
CA LYS A 28 -24.83 -20.56 -23.67
C LYS A 28 -26.22 -20.02 -23.30
N ARG A 29 -27.16 -20.91 -22.93
CA ARG A 29 -28.50 -20.51 -22.45
C ARG A 29 -28.45 -19.74 -21.13
N LEU A 30 -27.62 -20.18 -20.17
CA LEU A 30 -27.42 -19.49 -18.89
C LEU A 30 -26.93 -18.05 -19.06
N PHE A 31 -26.06 -17.82 -20.03
CA PHE A 31 -25.50 -16.51 -20.33
C PHE A 31 -26.22 -15.75 -21.46
N GLU A 32 -27.30 -16.30 -22.01
CA GLU A 32 -28.01 -15.74 -23.17
C GLU A 32 -28.56 -14.33 -22.91
N ASN A 33 -28.97 -14.07 -21.65
CA ASN A 33 -29.45 -12.77 -21.18
C ASN A 33 -28.42 -12.00 -20.33
N TYR A 34 -27.22 -12.56 -20.16
CA TYR A 34 -26.17 -11.92 -19.36
C TYR A 34 -25.41 -10.91 -20.23
N GLN A 35 -25.74 -9.64 -20.05
CA GLN A 35 -25.00 -8.54 -20.67
C GLN A 35 -23.66 -8.36 -19.97
N PHE A 36 -22.60 -8.96 -20.53
CA PHE A 36 -21.24 -8.74 -20.06
C PHE A 36 -20.83 -7.29 -20.32
N LYS A 37 -21.01 -6.42 -19.32
CA LYS A 37 -20.49 -5.06 -19.32
C LYS A 37 -18.99 -5.09 -19.04
N SER A 38 -18.20 -5.57 -19.99
CA SER A 38 -16.78 -5.27 -20.02
C SER A 38 -16.46 -4.55 -21.30
N ARG A 39 -15.58 -3.56 -21.22
CA ARG A 39 -15.01 -2.91 -22.38
C ARG A 39 -13.92 -3.84 -22.92
N VAL A 40 -14.34 -4.91 -23.60
CA VAL A 40 -13.42 -5.95 -24.14
C VAL A 40 -12.37 -5.30 -25.06
N GLU A 41 -12.75 -4.22 -25.74
CA GLU A 41 -11.88 -3.40 -26.59
C GLU A 41 -10.76 -2.66 -25.82
N GLU A 42 -10.88 -2.51 -24.49
CA GLU A 42 -9.83 -1.94 -23.63
C GLU A 42 -8.90 -3.01 -23.02
N VAL A 43 -9.18 -4.29 -23.23
CA VAL A 43 -8.43 -5.41 -22.64
C VAL A 43 -7.39 -5.92 -23.64
N ASP A 44 -6.17 -5.42 -23.52
CA ASP A 44 -5.02 -5.85 -24.32
C ASP A 44 -4.33 -7.09 -23.67
N PRO A 45 -4.44 -8.29 -24.29
CA PRO A 45 -3.87 -9.52 -23.72
C PRO A 45 -2.34 -9.49 -23.64
N GLU A 46 -1.67 -8.82 -24.57
CA GLU A 46 -0.22 -8.69 -24.58
C GLU A 46 0.26 -7.82 -23.43
N LYS A 47 -0.41 -6.67 -23.18
CA LYS A 47 -0.17 -5.85 -21.98
C LYS A 47 -0.45 -6.61 -20.70
N ILE A 48 -1.48 -7.47 -20.65
CA ILE A 48 -1.74 -8.32 -19.49
C ILE A 48 -0.57 -9.28 -19.25
N ILE A 49 -0.13 -9.99 -20.30
CA ILE A 49 0.97 -10.94 -20.21
C ILE A 49 2.28 -10.24 -19.83
N GLU A 50 2.58 -9.08 -20.40
CA GLU A 50 3.73 -8.25 -20.06
C GLU A 50 3.68 -7.81 -18.59
N ARG A 51 2.52 -7.33 -18.12
CA ARG A 51 2.29 -6.93 -16.72
C ARG A 51 2.46 -8.12 -15.76
N LEU A 52 2.06 -9.33 -16.17
CA LEU A 52 2.26 -10.55 -15.39
C LEU A 52 3.74 -10.97 -15.35
N LYS A 53 4.47 -10.85 -16.47
CA LYS A 53 5.92 -11.11 -16.53
C LYS A 53 6.69 -10.12 -15.65
N LEU A 54 6.38 -8.82 -15.72
CA LEU A 54 6.94 -7.78 -14.86
C LEU A 54 6.65 -8.04 -13.37
N LYS A 55 5.41 -8.43 -13.02
CA LYS A 55 5.07 -8.84 -11.64
C LYS A 55 5.89 -10.03 -11.14
N LYS A 56 6.19 -11.00 -12.02
CA LYS A 56 6.97 -12.20 -11.67
C LYS A 56 8.47 -11.87 -11.50
N ALA A 57 9.01 -10.96 -12.32
CA ALA A 57 10.39 -10.48 -12.21
C ALA A 57 10.61 -9.60 -10.96
N ASN A 58 9.60 -8.81 -10.58
CA ASN A 58 9.62 -7.94 -9.40
C ASN A 58 9.20 -8.65 -8.10
N LYS A 59 9.30 -9.99 -8.04
CA LYS A 59 9.07 -10.71 -6.78
C LYS A 59 10.12 -10.30 -5.74
N PRO A 60 9.69 -10.02 -4.51
CA PRO A 60 10.60 -9.60 -3.45
C PRO A 60 11.61 -10.68 -3.13
N LYS A 61 12.86 -10.26 -2.96
CA LYS A 61 13.91 -11.12 -2.41
C LYS A 61 13.98 -10.91 -0.89
N GLY A 62 14.55 -11.87 -0.17
CA GLY A 62 14.78 -11.76 1.29
C GLY A 62 15.50 -10.46 1.70
N ALA A 63 16.42 -9.98 0.85
CA ALA A 63 17.13 -8.72 1.04
C ALA A 63 16.20 -7.48 1.05
N ASP A 64 15.09 -7.50 0.30
CA ASP A 64 14.17 -6.36 0.21
C ASP A 64 13.32 -6.23 1.47
N TYR A 65 12.91 -7.37 2.04
CA TYR A 65 12.26 -7.44 3.35
C TYR A 65 13.18 -6.89 4.45
N PHE A 66 14.47 -7.21 4.38
CA PHE A 66 15.42 -6.75 5.38
C PHE A 66 15.70 -5.25 5.30
N LYS A 67 15.94 -4.70 4.11
CA LYS A 67 16.10 -3.25 3.90
C LYS A 67 14.92 -2.45 4.45
N ARG A 68 13.70 -2.97 4.27
CA ARG A 68 12.48 -2.38 4.84
C ARG A 68 12.49 -2.36 6.36
N THR A 69 12.91 -3.44 7.00
CA THR A 69 13.03 -3.53 8.46
C THR A 69 14.07 -2.56 9.00
N VAL A 70 15.20 -2.39 8.30
CA VAL A 70 16.23 -1.40 8.66
C VAL A 70 15.64 0.01 8.62
N LEU A 71 14.93 0.37 7.55
CA LEU A 71 14.22 1.66 7.48
C LEU A 71 13.19 1.82 8.61
N ALA A 72 12.40 0.78 8.88
CA ALA A 72 11.40 0.82 9.94
C ALA A 72 12.03 1.04 11.32
N ALA A 73 13.15 0.36 11.59
CA ALA A 73 13.89 0.52 12.85
C ALA A 73 14.39 1.95 13.02
N GLU A 74 14.91 2.55 11.94
CA GLU A 74 15.36 3.95 11.96
C GLU A 74 14.22 4.92 12.28
N ILE A 75 13.07 4.77 11.60
CA ILE A 75 11.89 5.61 11.84
C ILE A 75 11.44 5.51 13.30
N VAL A 76 11.33 4.28 13.84
CA VAL A 76 10.89 4.04 15.22
C VAL A 76 11.93 4.58 16.22
N SER A 77 13.22 4.38 15.94
CA SER A 77 14.31 4.87 16.79
C SER A 77 14.27 6.40 16.93
N GLN A 78 14.22 7.12 15.81
CA GLN A 78 14.15 8.58 15.79
C GLN A 78 12.85 9.13 16.39
N LEU A 79 11.75 8.39 16.31
CA LEU A 79 10.43 8.78 16.83
C LEU A 79 10.09 8.09 18.16
N SER A 80 11.07 7.56 18.89
CA SER A 80 10.87 6.81 20.14
C SER A 80 10.13 7.60 21.24
N LYS A 81 10.20 8.94 21.22
CA LYS A 81 9.50 9.82 22.17
C LYS A 81 8.09 10.20 21.73
N ASP A 82 7.69 9.86 20.51
CA ASP A 82 6.38 10.20 19.96
C ASP A 82 5.32 9.19 20.40
N ARG A 83 4.37 9.65 21.22
CA ARG A 83 3.26 8.82 21.73
C ARG A 83 2.32 8.32 20.64
N SER A 84 2.27 8.99 19.48
CA SER A 84 1.47 8.57 18.33
C SER A 84 2.16 7.50 17.47
N MET A 85 3.40 7.16 17.78
CA MET A 85 4.20 6.18 17.04
C MET A 85 3.69 4.76 17.28
N GLY A 86 2.83 4.29 16.39
CA GLY A 86 2.35 2.91 16.34
C GLY A 86 2.19 2.44 14.89
N HIS A 87 1.51 1.30 14.70
CA HIS A 87 1.39 0.63 13.40
C HIS A 87 0.96 1.54 12.26
N LEU A 88 -0.13 2.29 12.44
CA LEU A 88 -0.65 3.19 11.41
C LEU A 88 0.40 4.21 10.97
N LYS A 89 1.03 4.88 11.94
CA LYS A 89 2.02 5.91 11.65
C LYS A 89 3.28 5.31 11.01
N LEU A 90 3.79 4.18 11.53
CA LEU A 90 4.95 3.50 10.95
C LEU A 90 4.71 3.14 9.48
N GLU A 91 3.55 2.57 9.18
CA GLU A 91 3.18 2.22 7.83
C GLU A 91 3.14 3.44 6.90
N LYS A 92 2.48 4.52 7.33
CA LYS A 92 2.39 5.76 6.53
C LYS A 92 3.77 6.38 6.30
N MET A 93 4.65 6.34 7.30
CA MET A 93 6.04 6.78 7.18
C MET A 93 6.81 5.95 6.15
N ILE A 94 6.69 4.62 6.18
CA ILE A 94 7.34 3.72 5.21
C ILE A 94 6.84 4.00 3.79
N TYR A 95 5.52 4.23 3.61
CA TYR A 95 4.95 4.61 2.32
C TYR A 95 5.58 5.90 1.78
N LEU A 96 5.63 6.96 2.60
CA LEU A 96 6.24 8.22 2.20
C LEU A 96 7.72 8.05 1.87
N CYS A 97 8.48 7.33 2.68
CA CYS A 97 9.89 7.06 2.42
C CYS A 97 10.08 6.33 1.08
N LYS A 98 9.24 5.33 0.77
CA LYS A 98 9.28 4.65 -0.53
C LYS A 98 9.05 5.60 -1.70
N HIS A 99 7.93 6.32 -1.69
CA HIS A 99 7.46 7.06 -2.85
C HIS A 99 8.09 8.45 -3.01
N PHE A 100 8.38 9.15 -1.91
CA PHE A 100 8.98 10.48 -1.96
C PHE A 100 10.50 10.43 -2.08
N VAL A 101 11.15 9.54 -1.34
CA VAL A 101 12.61 9.44 -1.36
C VAL A 101 13.10 8.67 -2.60
N GLY A 102 12.20 7.89 -3.24
CA GLY A 102 12.50 7.08 -4.42
C GLY A 102 13.18 5.76 -4.06
N MET A 103 12.93 5.25 -2.85
CA MET A 103 13.60 4.05 -2.37
C MET A 103 13.06 2.81 -3.04
N GLN A 104 13.97 1.97 -3.54
CA GLN A 104 13.64 0.63 -4.02
C GLN A 104 13.45 -0.34 -2.85
N ILE A 105 12.41 -0.11 -2.05
CA ILE A 105 11.99 -1.00 -0.97
C ILE A 105 10.77 -1.78 -1.43
N TYR A 106 10.82 -3.10 -1.26
CA TYR A 106 9.66 -3.91 -1.54
C TYR A 106 8.58 -3.73 -0.47
N THR A 107 7.41 -3.33 -0.95
CA THR A 107 6.17 -3.31 -0.19
C THR A 107 5.06 -3.72 -1.14
N SER A 108 4.16 -4.58 -0.67
CA SER A 108 2.92 -4.90 -1.34
C SER A 108 1.84 -3.94 -0.88
N PHE A 109 2.02 -2.63 -1.13
CA PHE A 109 0.93 -1.64 -1.02
C PHE A 109 -0.13 -1.88 -2.12
N ALA A 110 -0.49 -3.14 -2.33
CA ALA A 110 -1.36 -3.60 -3.38
C ALA A 110 -2.76 -3.02 -3.12
N LYS A 111 -3.08 -1.93 -3.83
CA LYS A 111 -4.43 -1.45 -4.19
C LYS A 111 -5.52 -1.85 -3.19
N HIS A 112 -5.35 -1.53 -1.91
CA HIS A 112 -6.43 -1.68 -0.94
C HIS A 112 -7.26 -0.39 -0.91
N GLN A 113 -8.57 -0.59 -0.91
CA GLN A 113 -9.64 0.38 -1.15
C GLN A 113 -9.81 1.40 0.00
N MET A 114 -8.74 1.68 0.79
CA MET A 114 -8.75 2.61 1.93
C MET A 114 -7.47 3.48 2.04
N GLY A 115 -6.57 3.40 1.04
CA GLY A 115 -5.20 3.93 1.08
C GLY A 115 -4.19 2.80 1.32
N PRO A 116 -2.88 3.05 1.33
CA PRO A 116 -1.88 2.01 1.58
C PRO A 116 -2.01 1.50 3.01
N TYR A 117 -2.70 0.37 3.19
CA TYR A 117 -2.78 -0.40 4.43
C TYR A 117 -2.47 -1.86 4.10
N ASP A 118 -1.40 -2.40 4.67
CA ASP A 118 -0.87 -3.74 4.49
C ASP A 118 -0.66 -4.36 5.89
N PRO A 119 -1.66 -5.09 6.41
CA PRO A 119 -1.52 -5.80 7.69
C PRO A 119 -0.34 -6.77 7.73
N GLN A 120 0.07 -7.32 6.57
CA GLN A 120 1.17 -8.27 6.49
C GLN A 120 2.51 -7.54 6.59
N LEU A 121 2.61 -6.33 6.06
CA LEU A 121 3.79 -5.46 6.18
C LEU A 121 4.18 -5.27 7.64
N ILE A 122 3.24 -4.80 8.47
CA ILE A 122 3.53 -4.46 9.87
C ILE A 122 3.83 -5.72 10.69
N ARG A 123 3.02 -6.78 10.56
CA ARG A 123 3.31 -8.06 11.24
C ARG A 123 4.69 -8.62 10.87
N SER A 124 5.08 -8.49 9.61
CA SER A 124 6.40 -8.89 9.13
C SER A 124 7.53 -8.04 9.71
N ILE A 125 7.28 -6.75 9.98
CA ILE A 125 8.23 -5.85 10.64
C ILE A 125 8.36 -6.21 12.11
N ASP A 126 7.25 -6.37 12.83
CA ASP A 126 7.26 -6.71 14.26
C ASP A 126 8.02 -8.03 14.52
N ASN A 127 7.73 -9.07 13.72
CA ASN A 127 8.46 -10.34 13.79
C ASN A 127 9.97 -10.15 13.54
N GLN A 128 10.37 -9.28 12.61
CA GLN A 128 11.79 -9.04 12.34
C GLN A 128 12.45 -8.18 13.40
N PHE A 129 11.73 -7.24 14.03
CA PHE A 129 12.23 -6.48 15.16
C PHE A 129 12.52 -7.38 16.36
N GLU A 130 11.61 -8.29 16.69
CA GLU A 130 11.80 -9.23 17.80
C GLU A 130 12.93 -10.22 17.52
N ASN A 131 12.96 -10.83 16.33
CA ASN A 131 14.02 -11.77 15.93
C ASN A 131 15.41 -11.12 15.97
N ARG A 132 15.50 -9.82 15.72
CA ARG A 132 16.76 -9.05 15.75
C ARG A 132 17.03 -8.41 17.11
N LYS A 133 16.10 -8.50 18.05
CA LYS A 133 16.15 -7.81 19.34
C LYS A 133 16.33 -6.30 19.20
N TRP A 134 15.62 -5.68 18.26
CA TRP A 134 15.62 -4.22 18.08
C TRP A 134 14.47 -3.56 18.83
N PHE A 135 13.25 -4.05 18.60
CA PHE A 135 12.04 -3.56 19.26
C PHE A 135 11.06 -4.70 19.54
N LYS A 136 10.21 -4.50 20.54
CA LYS A 136 8.98 -5.26 20.77
C LYS A 136 7.80 -4.30 20.66
N TYR A 137 6.75 -4.69 19.96
CA TYR A 137 5.52 -3.90 19.93
C TYR A 137 4.58 -4.29 21.07
N ASP A 138 4.04 -3.30 21.76
CA ASP A 138 3.00 -3.45 22.76
C ASP A 138 1.99 -2.30 22.61
N GLN A 139 0.75 -2.66 22.27
CA GLN A 139 -0.35 -1.74 21.99
C GLN A 139 -0.74 -0.88 23.20
N ASP A 140 -0.56 -1.41 24.41
CA ASP A 140 -0.98 -0.81 25.68
C ASP A 140 0.15 -0.02 26.35
N SER A 141 1.37 -0.15 25.84
CA SER A 141 2.54 0.59 26.31
C SER A 141 2.65 2.00 25.71
N THR A 142 3.38 2.89 26.38
CA THR A 142 3.75 4.21 25.85
C THR A 142 5.21 4.49 26.22
N PRO A 143 6.14 4.50 25.24
CA PRO A 143 5.95 4.32 23.79
C PRO A 143 5.58 2.88 23.41
N LYS A 144 4.83 2.71 22.30
CA LYS A 144 4.33 1.41 21.84
C LYS A 144 5.41 0.45 21.32
N TYR A 145 6.53 0.99 20.88
CA TYR A 145 7.70 0.22 20.48
C TYR A 145 8.74 0.29 21.58
N ILE A 146 8.93 -0.83 22.27
CA ILE A 146 9.85 -0.97 23.40
C ILE A 146 11.21 -1.39 22.86
N PRO A 147 12.30 -0.66 23.14
CA PRO A 147 13.64 -1.02 22.68
C PRO A 147 14.12 -2.32 23.33
N LEU A 148 14.91 -3.11 22.58
CA LEU A 148 15.50 -4.37 23.03
C LEU A 148 17.04 -4.32 22.94
N ASP A 149 17.70 -5.37 23.44
CA ASP A 149 19.16 -5.44 23.70
C ASP A 149 20.08 -5.05 22.53
N LYS A 150 19.62 -5.19 21.27
CA LYS A 150 20.42 -4.96 20.07
C LYS A 150 20.01 -3.70 19.29
N LEU A 151 19.23 -2.82 19.89
CA LEU A 151 18.95 -1.52 19.30
C LEU A 151 20.26 -0.76 19.03
N GLY A 152 20.35 -0.09 17.88
CA GLY A 152 21.57 0.57 17.37
C GLY A 152 22.28 -0.21 16.26
N GLU A 153 22.17 -1.55 16.20
CA GLU A 153 22.78 -2.34 15.10
C GLU A 153 22.22 -1.98 13.71
N HIS A 154 20.99 -1.42 13.67
CA HIS A 154 20.34 -0.96 12.44
C HIS A 154 20.98 0.28 11.82
N GLU A 155 21.69 1.12 12.58
CA GLU A 155 22.27 2.38 12.09
C GLU A 155 23.35 2.14 11.03
N ALA A 156 24.29 1.23 11.31
CA ALA A 156 25.32 0.85 10.34
C ALA A 156 24.72 0.19 9.08
N LEU A 157 23.60 -0.52 9.23
CA LEU A 157 22.86 -1.11 8.11
C LEU A 157 22.12 -0.05 7.29
N LEU A 158 21.59 0.99 7.95
CA LEU A 158 20.95 2.11 7.29
C LEU A 158 21.96 2.84 6.42
N ASP A 159 23.13 3.18 6.96
CA ASP A 159 24.20 3.83 6.19
C ASP A 159 24.66 2.97 5.00
N LYS A 160 24.76 1.65 5.21
CA LYS A 160 25.10 0.71 4.14
C LYS A 160 24.09 0.71 2.99
N TYR A 161 22.78 0.75 3.30
CA TYR A 161 21.73 0.59 2.28
C TYR A 161 21.13 1.89 1.74
N PHE A 162 21.19 2.97 2.52
CA PHE A 162 20.44 4.21 2.26
C PHE A 162 21.28 5.47 2.47
N SER A 163 22.62 5.38 2.41
CA SER A 163 23.51 6.54 2.56
C SER A 163 23.18 7.70 1.60
N LYS A 164 22.76 7.39 0.36
CA LYS A 164 22.38 8.42 -0.63
C LYS A 164 21.07 9.11 -0.29
N GLU A 165 20.18 8.42 0.42
CA GLU A 165 18.84 8.85 0.76
C GLU A 165 18.74 9.46 2.17
N LYS A 166 19.79 9.36 2.98
CA LYS A 166 19.82 9.72 4.41
C LYS A 166 19.27 11.12 4.70
N SER A 167 19.72 12.14 3.96
CA SER A 167 19.23 13.52 4.16
C SER A 167 17.73 13.69 3.87
N LYS A 168 17.21 12.97 2.88
CA LYS A 168 15.77 12.97 2.56
C LYS A 168 14.97 12.18 3.60
N LEU A 169 15.51 11.08 4.11
CA LEU A 169 14.92 10.33 5.22
C LEU A 169 14.80 11.20 6.47
N GLU A 170 15.89 11.84 6.89
CA GLU A 170 15.91 12.74 8.04
C GLU A 170 14.89 13.87 7.88
N PHE A 171 14.79 14.46 6.68
CA PHE A 171 13.78 15.47 6.38
C PHE A 171 12.35 14.94 6.57
N ILE A 172 12.03 13.76 6.04
CA ILE A 172 10.69 13.15 6.17
C ILE A 172 10.40 12.79 7.63
N ILE A 173 11.31 12.10 8.32
CA ILE A 173 11.15 11.72 9.73
C ILE A 173 10.94 12.94 10.62
N LYS A 174 11.77 13.97 10.47
CA LYS A 174 11.64 15.21 11.24
C LYS A 174 10.33 15.95 10.95
N THR A 175 9.88 15.97 9.70
CA THR A 175 8.65 16.67 9.30
C THR A 175 7.42 15.99 9.89
N PHE A 176 7.30 14.67 9.69
CA PHE A 176 6.12 13.90 10.09
C PHE A 176 6.19 13.39 11.54
N GLY A 177 7.34 13.49 12.20
CA GLY A 177 7.46 13.23 13.64
C GLY A 177 6.53 14.11 14.48
N LYS A 178 6.16 15.30 14.00
CA LYS A 178 5.22 16.21 14.67
C LYS A 178 3.74 15.91 14.40
N PHE A 179 3.44 15.01 13.46
CA PHE A 179 2.09 14.71 13.03
C PHE A 179 1.49 13.61 13.89
N ASN A 180 0.22 13.69 14.24
CA ASN A 180 -0.49 12.53 14.77
C ASN A 180 -0.85 11.54 13.65
N ALA A 181 -1.41 10.39 14.03
CA ALA A 181 -1.72 9.30 13.10
C ALA A 181 -2.73 9.71 12.01
N GLU A 182 -3.72 10.53 12.34
CA GLU A 182 -4.73 11.01 11.40
C GLU A 182 -4.18 12.06 10.41
N GLN A 183 -3.30 12.96 10.89
CA GLN A 183 -2.65 13.97 10.06
C GLN A 183 -1.73 13.32 9.01
N ILE A 184 -0.93 12.33 9.41
CA ILE A 184 -0.07 11.62 8.45
C ILE A 184 -0.90 10.76 7.49
N GLU A 185 -2.00 10.16 7.95
CA GLU A 185 -2.91 9.41 7.09
C GLU A 185 -3.52 10.30 5.99
N LEU A 186 -3.96 11.52 6.34
CA LEU A 186 -4.47 12.48 5.37
C LEU A 186 -3.42 12.80 4.31
N VAL A 187 -2.19 13.14 4.71
CA VAL A 187 -1.11 13.46 3.77
C VAL A 187 -0.79 12.28 2.85
N VAL A 188 -0.71 11.07 3.38
CA VAL A 188 -0.47 9.87 2.56
C VAL A 188 -1.62 9.61 1.59
N THR A 189 -2.86 9.81 2.02
CA THR A 189 -4.03 9.66 1.14
C THR A 189 -3.98 10.66 -0.02
N ILE A 190 -3.67 11.94 0.27
CA ILE A 190 -3.49 12.97 -0.76
C ILE A 190 -2.34 12.61 -1.70
N TYR A 191 -1.21 12.17 -1.16
CA TYR A 191 -0.03 11.81 -1.94
C TYR A 191 -0.35 10.67 -2.93
N ASP A 192 -1.05 9.64 -2.47
CA ASP A 192 -1.42 8.47 -3.29
C ASP A 192 -2.42 8.85 -4.39
N CYS A 193 -3.44 9.67 -4.07
CA CYS A 193 -4.37 10.20 -5.06
C CYS A 193 -3.67 11.06 -6.11
N TRP A 194 -2.74 11.94 -5.69
CA TRP A 194 -1.98 12.78 -6.62
C TRP A 194 -1.03 11.93 -7.47
N LEU A 195 -0.33 10.95 -6.89
CA LEU A 195 0.53 10.04 -7.65
C LEU A 195 -0.26 9.34 -8.77
N LYS A 196 -1.49 8.87 -8.48
CA LYS A 196 -2.37 8.29 -9.51
C LYS A 196 -2.75 9.26 -10.61
N LEU A 197 -3.03 10.53 -10.28
CA LEU A 197 -3.28 11.54 -11.32
C LEU A 197 -2.11 11.65 -12.30
N ILE A 198 -0.87 11.63 -11.78
CA ILE A 198 0.33 11.67 -12.61
C ILE A 198 0.44 10.40 -13.46
N GLU A 199 0.22 9.21 -12.87
CA GLU A 199 0.24 7.92 -13.58
C GLU A 199 -0.85 7.82 -14.67
N GLU A 200 -1.99 8.46 -14.46
CA GLU A 200 -3.14 8.49 -15.38
C GLU A 200 -3.06 9.66 -16.37
N CYS A 201 -1.99 10.47 -16.32
CA CYS A 201 -1.82 11.69 -17.12
C CYS A 201 -2.99 12.68 -17.01
N GLU A 202 -3.65 12.73 -15.85
CA GLU A 202 -4.74 13.65 -15.57
C GLU A 202 -4.24 15.01 -15.08
N THR A 203 -5.01 16.07 -15.35
CA THR A 203 -4.69 17.41 -14.85
C THR A 203 -4.88 17.50 -13.35
N PHE A 204 -3.91 18.09 -12.66
CA PHE A 204 -4.03 18.37 -11.23
C PHE A 204 -5.02 19.52 -10.98
N SER A 205 -5.98 19.31 -10.08
CA SER A 205 -6.71 20.39 -9.40
C SER A 205 -7.07 19.97 -7.96
N HIS A 206 -7.31 20.94 -7.09
CA HIS A 206 -7.76 20.65 -5.72
C HIS A 206 -9.09 19.88 -5.70
N ASP A 207 -10.01 20.21 -6.60
CA ASP A 207 -11.32 19.54 -6.68
C ASP A 207 -11.19 18.09 -7.13
N ILE A 208 -10.36 17.82 -8.14
CA ILE A 208 -10.12 16.46 -8.63
C ILE A 208 -9.54 15.58 -7.51
N ILE A 209 -8.57 16.08 -6.73
CA ILE A 209 -8.03 15.31 -5.60
C ILE A 209 -9.09 15.05 -4.54
N VAL A 210 -9.89 16.06 -4.18
CA VAL A 210 -10.97 15.90 -3.18
C VAL A 210 -11.98 14.85 -3.65
N GLU A 211 -12.40 14.91 -4.91
CA GLU A 211 -13.29 13.92 -5.52
C GLU A 211 -12.68 12.52 -5.49
N LYS A 212 -11.40 12.37 -5.88
CA LYS A 212 -10.73 11.06 -5.83
C LYS A 212 -10.59 10.52 -4.40
N ILE A 213 -10.40 11.37 -3.40
CA ILE A 213 -10.35 10.95 -1.98
C ILE A 213 -11.71 10.44 -1.52
N TYR A 214 -12.80 11.15 -1.81
CA TYR A 214 -14.14 10.74 -1.40
C TYR A 214 -14.65 9.52 -2.18
N ALA A 215 -14.32 9.43 -3.46
CA ALA A 215 -14.61 8.25 -4.26
C ALA A 215 -13.80 7.02 -3.82
N TRP A 216 -12.68 7.23 -3.12
CA TRP A 216 -11.81 6.14 -2.68
C TRP A 216 -12.49 5.25 -1.65
N SER A 217 -13.10 5.84 -0.62
CA SER A 217 -13.90 5.12 0.36
C SER A 217 -14.76 6.02 1.24
N LYS A 218 -15.87 5.44 1.73
CA LYS A 218 -16.79 6.12 2.66
C LYS A 218 -16.10 6.60 3.94
N HIS A 219 -15.06 5.91 4.42
CA HIS A 219 -14.34 6.32 5.62
C HIS A 219 -13.55 7.62 5.40
N LYS A 220 -13.19 7.96 4.15
CA LYS A 220 -12.44 9.20 3.85
C LYS A 220 -13.30 10.45 3.85
N GLU A 221 -14.63 10.31 3.93
CA GLU A 221 -15.56 11.44 4.17
C GLU A 221 -15.32 12.11 5.52
N ILE A 222 -14.61 11.46 6.45
CA ILE A 222 -14.16 12.06 7.72
C ILE A 222 -13.25 13.29 7.50
N PHE A 223 -12.60 13.39 6.33
CA PHE A 223 -11.74 14.52 6.01
C PHE A 223 -12.54 15.65 5.36
N GLU A 224 -12.74 16.75 6.11
CA GLU A 224 -13.37 17.95 5.56
C GLU A 224 -12.60 18.52 4.36
N ARG A 225 -13.31 18.93 3.30
CA ARG A 225 -12.72 19.51 2.09
C ARG A 225 -11.72 20.63 2.37
N LYS A 226 -12.04 21.55 3.30
CA LYS A 226 -11.14 22.65 3.70
C LYS A 226 -9.83 22.13 4.27
N ARG A 227 -9.86 21.03 5.02
CA ARG A 227 -8.69 20.38 5.60
C ARG A 227 -7.83 19.70 4.53
N ILE A 228 -8.46 19.03 3.56
CA ILE A 228 -7.78 18.44 2.40
C ILE A 228 -7.01 19.53 1.63
N ILE A 229 -7.68 20.63 1.27
CA ILE A 229 -7.08 21.74 0.52
C ILE A 229 -5.89 22.33 1.27
N ARG A 230 -6.03 22.64 2.56
CA ARG A 230 -4.93 23.15 3.39
C ARG A 230 -3.74 22.18 3.43
N ALA A 231 -4.00 20.87 3.50
CA ALA A 231 -2.94 19.87 3.48
C ALA A 231 -2.22 19.81 2.12
N ILE A 232 -2.96 19.92 1.00
CA ILE A 232 -2.37 20.01 -0.35
C ILE A 232 -1.44 21.24 -0.45
N ASP A 233 -1.89 22.40 0.01
CA ASP A 233 -1.10 23.64 -0.06
C ASP A 233 0.16 23.55 0.81
N TRP A 234 0.04 22.99 2.02
CA TRP A 234 1.17 22.70 2.89
C TRP A 234 2.16 21.71 2.24
N MET A 235 1.68 20.66 1.58
CA MET A 235 2.54 19.70 0.86
C MET A 235 3.34 20.40 -0.25
N LYS A 236 2.70 21.28 -1.02
CA LYS A 236 3.35 22.11 -2.06
C LYS A 236 4.42 23.02 -1.46
N GLU A 237 4.09 23.73 -0.38
CA GLU A 237 5.02 24.63 0.33
C GLU A 237 6.26 23.86 0.82
N LYS A 238 6.07 22.67 1.41
CA LYS A 238 7.16 21.82 1.89
C LYS A 238 7.85 21.02 0.80
N LYS A 239 7.41 21.13 -0.46
CA LYS A 239 7.89 20.35 -1.60
C LYS A 239 7.78 18.84 -1.39
N ILE A 240 6.77 18.40 -0.63
CA ILE A 240 6.42 16.98 -0.40
C ILE A 240 5.30 16.61 -1.36
N VAL A 241 5.64 16.51 -2.64
CA VAL A 241 4.70 16.22 -3.72
C VAL A 241 5.23 15.08 -4.58
N PRO A 242 4.35 14.23 -5.15
CA PRO A 242 4.76 13.22 -6.12
C PRO A 242 5.40 13.85 -7.36
N LYS A 243 6.25 13.07 -8.05
CA LYS A 243 6.94 13.46 -9.28
C LYS A 243 6.71 12.42 -10.36
#